data_AF-T0YNH9-F1
#
_entry.id   AF-T0YNH9-F1
#
_cell.length_a   1.000
_cell.length_b   1.000
_cell.length_c   1.000
_cell.angle_alpha   90.00
_cell.angle_beta   90.00
_cell.angle_gamma   90.00
#
_symmetry.space_group_name_H-M   'P 1'
#
loop_
_entity.id
_entity.type
_entity.pdbx_description
1 polymer ?
#
loop_
_entity_poly.entity_id
_entity_poly.type
_entity_poly.pdbx_seq_one_letter_code
_entity_poly.pdbx_strand_id
1 'polypeptide(L)'
;MLEEASRKQADLTLSVAVESTSAVLEAPVPLATVLQHPDWARERYAILQTVAMLAEFHSPLNTYVRAGAHAPLELAASELPAFLFETLPVIRLLGIRALLPKSLDHVLRPQLSMRVKGKVPAGSTYFGMDDLFDFDWTVALGGQQLTRAEFEHLVGHATGMIRFKGQYVVLDPGAIEQLRAQLARPPQLTGAELLRAALAGEYAGAELGLDAAAQRI
;
A
#
# COMPACT_ATOMS: atom_id res chain seq x y z
N MET A 1 -5.44 24.00 3.51
CA MET A 1 -6.00 23.67 2.19
C MET A 1 -5.79 22.17 1.91
N LEU A 2 -6.39 21.31 2.74
CA LEU A 2 -6.36 19.85 2.62
C LEU A 2 -7.73 19.32 3.08
N GLU A 3 -8.78 19.78 2.41
CA GLU A 3 -10.10 19.14 2.47
C GLU A 3 -10.13 18.09 1.38
N GLU A 4 -10.02 16.81 1.73
CA GLU A 4 -10.62 15.69 0.97
C GLU A 4 -10.45 14.31 1.66
N ALA A 5 -10.30 14.27 2.99
CA ALA A 5 -10.16 13.00 3.72
C ALA A 5 -11.49 12.35 4.15
N SER A 6 -12.64 12.82 3.63
CA SER A 6 -13.94 12.30 4.05
C SER A 6 -14.92 12.18 2.88
N ARG A 7 -14.83 11.06 2.15
CA ARG A 7 -16.02 10.51 1.50
C ARG A 7 -15.94 9.00 1.42
N LYS A 8 -16.90 8.35 2.09
CA LYS A 8 -17.30 6.96 1.84
C LYS A 8 -17.55 6.79 0.34
N GLN A 9 -16.62 6.19 -0.37
CA GLN A 9 -16.84 5.67 -1.71
C GLN A 9 -15.97 4.42 -1.81
N ALA A 10 -16.54 3.32 -2.27
CA ALA A 10 -15.74 2.14 -2.58
C ALA A 10 -14.65 2.58 -3.59
N ASP A 11 -13.39 2.44 -3.18
CA ASP A 11 -12.27 2.97 -3.96
C ASP A 11 -11.96 2.08 -5.17
N LEU A 12 -12.39 0.81 -5.13
CA LEU A 12 -12.07 -0.20 -6.12
C LEU A 12 -13.24 -1.14 -6.37
N THR A 13 -13.35 -1.55 -7.63
CA THR A 13 -14.34 -2.52 -8.09
C THR A 13 -13.65 -3.76 -8.65
N LEU A 14 -14.25 -4.93 -8.43
CA LEU A 14 -13.82 -6.21 -8.97
C LEU A 14 -14.81 -6.70 -10.02
N SER A 15 -14.30 -7.24 -11.12
CA SER A 15 -15.11 -7.90 -12.15
C SER A 15 -14.36 -9.12 -12.69
N VAL A 16 -15.12 -10.08 -13.22
CA VAL A 16 -14.55 -11.28 -13.84
C VAL A 16 -14.72 -11.19 -15.35
N ALA A 17 -13.64 -11.46 -16.06
CA ALA A 17 -13.61 -11.56 -17.51
C ALA A 17 -12.90 -12.85 -17.92
N VAL A 18 -13.28 -13.38 -19.07
CA VAL A 18 -12.73 -14.60 -19.66
C VAL A 18 -11.90 -14.23 -20.87
N GLU A 19 -10.70 -14.78 -20.95
CA GLU A 19 -9.82 -14.60 -22.09
C GLU A 19 -9.74 -15.91 -22.89
N SER A 20 -9.86 -15.80 -24.20
CA SER A 20 -9.68 -16.95 -25.09
C SER A 20 -8.21 -17.34 -25.15
N THR A 21 -7.92 -18.61 -24.88
CA THR A 21 -6.57 -19.19 -25.05
C THR A 21 -6.14 -19.26 -26.52
N SER A 22 -7.07 -19.09 -27.46
CA SER A 22 -6.83 -19.20 -28.90
C SER A 22 -6.53 -17.85 -29.57
N ALA A 23 -6.85 -16.72 -28.92
CA ALA A 23 -6.73 -15.38 -29.48
C ALA A 23 -5.98 -14.45 -28.51
N VAL A 24 -4.64 -14.49 -28.57
CA VAL A 24 -3.70 -13.82 -27.66
C VAL A 24 -3.80 -12.27 -27.66
N LEU A 25 -4.60 -11.68 -28.54
CA LEU A 25 -4.74 -10.22 -28.72
C LEU A 25 -6.19 -9.71 -28.55
N GLU A 26 -7.14 -10.56 -28.18
CA GLU A 26 -8.51 -10.13 -27.97
C GLU A 26 -8.71 -9.60 -26.55
N ALA A 27 -9.53 -8.55 -26.42
CA ALA A 27 -9.87 -7.99 -25.12
C ALA A 27 -10.64 -9.04 -24.30
N PRO A 28 -10.39 -9.14 -22.98
CA PRO A 28 -11.13 -10.05 -22.12
C PRO A 28 -12.64 -9.83 -22.22
N VAL A 29 -13.40 -10.92 -22.36
CA VAL A 29 -14.85 -10.90 -22.50
C VAL A 29 -15.49 -10.89 -21.10
N PRO A 30 -16.33 -9.90 -20.76
CA PRO A 30 -16.98 -9.84 -19.45
C PRO A 30 -17.80 -11.10 -19.16
N LEU A 31 -17.78 -11.56 -17.91
CA LEU A 31 -18.54 -12.75 -17.50
C LEU A 31 -20.04 -12.61 -17.81
N ALA A 32 -20.61 -11.40 -17.69
CA ALA A 32 -21.99 -11.12 -18.07
C ALA A 32 -22.30 -11.55 -19.52
N THR A 33 -21.40 -11.30 -20.46
CA THR A 33 -21.53 -11.69 -21.87
C THR A 33 -21.46 -13.20 -22.02
N VAL A 34 -20.52 -13.86 -21.34
CA VAL A 34 -20.36 -15.33 -21.35
C VAL A 34 -21.62 -16.05 -20.85
N LEU A 35 -22.31 -15.49 -19.85
CA LEU A 35 -23.54 -16.05 -19.31
C LEU A 35 -24.73 -15.95 -20.28
N GLN A 36 -24.77 -14.90 -21.11
CA GLN A 36 -25.92 -14.59 -21.98
C GLN A 36 -25.75 -15.08 -23.42
N HIS A 37 -24.56 -14.98 -24.01
CA HIS A 37 -24.37 -15.27 -25.43
C HIS A 37 -24.30 -16.78 -25.72
N PRO A 38 -24.97 -17.25 -26.79
CA PRO A 38 -25.00 -18.67 -27.17
C PRO A 38 -23.65 -19.20 -27.64
N ASP A 39 -22.76 -18.33 -28.15
CA ASP A 39 -21.43 -18.71 -28.63
C ASP A 39 -20.57 -19.35 -27.53
N TRP A 40 -20.84 -18.98 -26.27
CA TRP A 40 -20.16 -19.51 -25.09
C TRP A 40 -20.79 -20.78 -24.53
N ALA A 41 -21.88 -21.30 -25.09
CA ALA A 41 -22.66 -22.40 -24.49
C ALA A 41 -21.83 -23.67 -24.21
N ARG A 42 -20.81 -23.96 -25.04
CA ARG A 42 -19.92 -25.13 -24.87
C ARG A 42 -18.94 -24.95 -23.71
N GLU A 43 -18.39 -23.75 -23.54
CA GLU A 43 -17.34 -23.44 -22.56
C GLU A 43 -17.90 -22.92 -21.22
N ARG A 44 -19.14 -22.42 -21.23
CA ARG A 44 -19.81 -21.79 -20.08
C ARG A 44 -19.77 -22.65 -18.83
N TYR A 45 -19.96 -23.96 -18.95
CA TYR A 45 -19.93 -24.88 -17.81
C TYR A 45 -18.55 -24.90 -17.15
N ALA A 46 -17.48 -25.07 -17.93
CA ALA A 46 -16.11 -25.09 -17.42
C ALA A 46 -15.74 -23.74 -16.78
N ILE A 47 -16.11 -22.62 -17.42
CA ILE A 47 -15.90 -21.27 -16.89
C ILE A 47 -16.62 -21.11 -15.54
N LEU A 48 -17.90 -21.51 -15.46
CA LEU A 48 -18.66 -21.42 -14.23
C LEU A 48 -18.11 -22.30 -13.11
N GLN A 49 -17.51 -23.46 -13.42
CA GLN A 49 -16.81 -24.27 -12.42
C GLN A 49 -15.58 -23.54 -11.86
N THR A 50 -14.78 -22.90 -12.72
CA THR A 50 -13.64 -22.09 -12.26
C THR A 50 -14.10 -20.91 -11.41
N VAL A 51 -15.16 -20.22 -11.82
CA VAL A 51 -15.71 -19.09 -11.04
C VAL A 51 -16.32 -19.57 -9.71
N ALA A 52 -16.97 -20.73 -9.68
CA ALA A 52 -17.49 -21.32 -8.45
C ALA A 52 -16.35 -21.65 -7.46
N MET A 53 -15.25 -22.23 -7.95
CA MET A 53 -14.04 -22.47 -7.15
C MET A 53 -13.45 -21.16 -6.60
N LEU A 54 -13.40 -20.10 -7.42
CA LEU A 54 -12.97 -18.77 -6.95
C LEU A 54 -13.87 -18.22 -5.84
N ALA A 55 -15.18 -18.46 -5.94
CA ALA A 55 -16.15 -17.97 -4.98
C ALA A 55 -16.05 -18.64 -3.61
N GLU A 56 -15.34 -19.77 -3.48
CA GLU A 56 -14.96 -20.37 -2.19
C GLU A 56 -13.95 -19.50 -1.43
N PHE A 57 -13.07 -18.79 -2.15
CA PHE A 57 -12.04 -17.93 -1.56
C PHE A 57 -12.47 -16.46 -1.40
N HIS A 58 -13.48 -16.03 -2.16
CA HIS A 58 -14.06 -14.70 -2.05
C HIS A 58 -15.58 -14.79 -2.18
N SER A 59 -16.27 -14.95 -1.04
CA SER A 59 -17.71 -15.18 -0.98
C SER A 59 -18.58 -14.16 -1.75
N PRO A 60 -18.21 -12.86 -1.87
CA PRO A 60 -18.98 -11.91 -2.67
C PRO A 60 -19.12 -12.30 -4.16
N LEU A 61 -18.22 -13.12 -4.71
CA LEU A 61 -18.32 -13.63 -6.09
C LEU A 61 -19.59 -14.46 -6.32
N ASN A 62 -20.06 -15.19 -5.30
CA ASN A 62 -21.31 -15.96 -5.43
C ASN A 62 -22.49 -15.03 -5.73
N THR A 63 -22.56 -13.89 -5.03
CA THR A 63 -23.61 -12.89 -5.24
C THR A 63 -23.47 -12.24 -6.62
N TYR A 64 -22.24 -11.92 -7.03
CA TYR A 64 -21.95 -11.37 -8.37
C TYR A 64 -22.42 -12.29 -9.51
N VAL A 65 -22.10 -13.59 -9.44
CA VAL A 65 -22.49 -14.56 -10.47
C VAL A 65 -24.01 -14.77 -10.47
N ARG A 66 -24.64 -14.89 -9.29
CA ARG A 66 -26.09 -15.02 -9.17
C ARG A 66 -26.84 -13.81 -9.70
N ALA A 67 -26.25 -12.62 -9.60
CA ALA A 67 -26.75 -11.38 -10.18
C ALA A 67 -26.45 -11.23 -11.68
N GLY A 68 -25.98 -12.28 -12.36
CA GLY A 68 -25.70 -12.25 -13.80
C GLY A 68 -24.42 -11.50 -14.17
N ALA A 69 -23.55 -11.21 -13.20
CA ALA A 69 -22.27 -10.52 -13.40
C ALA A 69 -22.37 -9.12 -14.03
N HIS A 70 -23.54 -8.48 -13.95
CA HIS A 70 -23.83 -7.19 -14.61
C HIS A 70 -23.20 -5.98 -13.91
N ALA A 71 -23.13 -6.00 -12.58
CA ALA A 71 -22.57 -4.92 -11.78
C ALA A 71 -21.27 -5.42 -11.14
N PRO A 72 -20.17 -4.66 -11.22
CA PRO A 72 -18.93 -5.06 -10.58
C PRO A 72 -19.10 -5.07 -9.06
N LEU A 73 -18.28 -5.88 -8.36
CA LEU A 73 -18.31 -5.94 -6.91
C LEU A 73 -17.56 -4.75 -6.35
N GLU A 74 -18.19 -4.02 -5.45
CA GLU A 74 -17.54 -2.98 -4.67
C GLU A 74 -16.64 -3.62 -3.61
N LEU A 75 -15.39 -3.20 -3.53
CA LEU A 75 -14.44 -3.65 -2.51
C LEU A 75 -14.12 -2.49 -1.57
N ALA A 76 -14.43 -2.66 -0.28
CA ALA A 76 -14.17 -1.63 0.70
C ALA A 76 -12.67 -1.49 0.98
N ALA A 77 -12.22 -0.28 1.31
CA ALA A 77 -10.81 -0.02 1.59
C ALA A 77 -10.26 -0.84 2.78
N SER A 78 -11.12 -1.20 3.73
CA SER A 78 -10.80 -2.08 4.85
C SER A 78 -10.61 -3.55 4.45
N GLU A 79 -11.22 -3.99 3.34
CA GLU A 79 -11.17 -5.37 2.84
C GLU A 79 -10.01 -5.58 1.84
N LEU A 80 -9.48 -4.50 1.28
CA LEU A 80 -8.37 -4.52 0.32
C LEU A 80 -7.13 -5.26 0.83
N PRO A 81 -6.64 -5.07 2.07
CA PRO A 81 -5.45 -5.79 2.54
C PRO A 81 -5.64 -7.31 2.51
N ALA A 82 -6.75 -7.81 3.06
CA ALA A 82 -7.06 -9.24 3.08
C ALA A 82 -7.18 -9.77 1.63
N PHE A 83 -7.88 -9.04 0.77
CA PHE A 83 -7.99 -9.44 -0.64
C PHE A 83 -6.63 -9.50 -1.35
N LEU A 84 -5.77 -8.48 -1.21
CA LEU A 84 -4.48 -8.42 -1.92
C LEU A 84 -3.43 -9.38 -1.38
N PHE A 85 -3.40 -9.63 -0.07
CA PHE A 85 -2.35 -10.44 0.56
C PHE A 85 -2.76 -11.88 0.84
N GLU A 86 -4.06 -12.18 0.91
CA GLU A 86 -4.55 -13.53 1.21
C GLU A 86 -5.27 -14.14 0.00
N THR A 87 -6.26 -13.43 -0.57
CA THR A 87 -7.07 -13.96 -1.68
C THR A 87 -6.33 -13.95 -3.01
N LEU A 88 -5.69 -12.83 -3.37
CA LEU A 88 -5.05 -12.63 -4.66
C LEU A 88 -3.91 -13.61 -4.95
N PRO A 89 -3.03 -13.97 -3.99
CA PRO A 89 -2.02 -15.00 -4.22
C PRO A 89 -2.66 -16.35 -4.55
N VAL A 90 -3.76 -16.72 -3.88
CA VAL A 90 -4.49 -17.96 -4.17
C VAL A 90 -5.09 -17.93 -5.58
N ILE A 91 -5.71 -16.81 -5.98
CA ILE A 91 -6.22 -16.63 -7.35
C ILE A 91 -5.11 -16.83 -8.39
N ARG A 92 -3.92 -16.26 -8.16
CA ARG A 92 -2.76 -16.41 -9.05
C ARG A 92 -2.25 -17.85 -9.10
N LEU A 93 -2.23 -18.55 -7.96
CA LEU A 93 -1.83 -19.97 -7.88
C LEU A 93 -2.78 -20.88 -8.66
N LEU A 94 -4.06 -20.51 -8.76
CA LEU A 94 -5.05 -21.20 -9.60
C LEU A 94 -4.88 -20.93 -11.11
N GLY A 95 -3.83 -20.20 -11.50
CA GLY A 95 -3.54 -19.87 -12.90
C GLY A 95 -4.39 -18.71 -13.43
N ILE A 96 -5.10 -17.99 -12.57
CA ILE A 96 -6.00 -16.91 -12.98
C ILE A 96 -5.23 -15.60 -12.94
N ARG A 97 -5.24 -14.90 -14.09
CA ARG A 97 -4.60 -13.59 -14.23
C ARG A 97 -5.43 -12.53 -13.51
N ALA A 98 -4.78 -11.74 -12.67
CA ALA A 98 -5.38 -10.61 -12.00
C ALA A 98 -4.82 -9.30 -12.54
N LEU A 99 -5.70 -8.46 -13.09
CA LEU A 99 -5.36 -7.14 -13.58
C LEU A 99 -5.55 -6.12 -12.45
N LEU A 100 -4.44 -5.53 -11.99
CA LEU A 100 -4.44 -4.51 -10.95
C LEU A 100 -4.15 -3.13 -11.57
N PRO A 101 -4.78 -2.06 -11.09
CA PRO A 101 -4.36 -0.70 -11.43
C PRO A 101 -2.93 -0.46 -10.92
N LYS A 102 -2.15 0.35 -11.65
CA LYS A 102 -0.74 0.64 -11.32
C LYS A 102 -0.54 1.20 -9.91
N SER A 103 -1.55 1.87 -9.35
CA SER A 103 -1.53 2.39 -7.97
C SER A 103 -1.49 1.30 -6.89
N LEU A 104 -1.94 0.08 -7.20
CA LEU A 104 -1.92 -1.08 -6.29
C LEU A 104 -0.71 -2.00 -6.49
N ASP A 105 0.12 -1.75 -7.51
CA ASP A 105 1.31 -2.57 -7.79
C ASP A 105 2.39 -2.34 -6.71
N HIS A 106 2.45 -1.12 -6.17
CA HIS A 106 3.35 -0.74 -5.09
C HIS A 106 2.56 -0.16 -3.93
N VAL A 107 2.26 -1.01 -2.96
CA VAL A 107 1.58 -0.61 -1.73
C VAL A 107 2.61 -0.13 -0.72
N LEU A 108 2.45 1.11 -0.27
CA LEU A 108 3.33 1.74 0.69
C LEU A 108 3.04 1.25 2.12
N ARG A 109 4.08 1.19 2.94
CA ARG A 109 3.96 0.91 4.38
C ARG A 109 4.63 2.04 5.15
N PRO A 110 4.02 2.56 6.23
CA PRO A 110 4.69 3.54 7.08
C PRO A 110 5.89 2.89 7.77
N GLN A 111 7.05 3.55 7.71
CA GLN A 111 8.27 3.09 8.35
C GLN A 111 8.90 4.20 9.17
N LEU A 112 9.61 3.83 10.24
CA LEU A 112 10.29 4.80 11.08
C LEU A 112 11.49 5.37 10.31
N SER A 113 11.57 6.69 10.24
CA SER A 113 12.67 7.40 9.61
C SER A 113 13.13 8.55 10.52
N MET A 114 14.18 9.24 10.12
CA MET A 114 14.66 10.44 10.81
C MET A 114 14.98 11.54 9.80
N ARG A 115 14.80 12.77 10.24
CA ARG A 115 15.24 13.96 9.53
C ARG A 115 16.52 14.44 10.17
N VAL A 116 17.55 14.63 9.36
CA VAL A 116 18.85 15.14 9.81
C VAL A 116 18.95 16.60 9.40
N LYS A 117 19.12 17.48 10.38
CA LYS A 117 19.39 18.91 10.17
C LYS A 117 20.82 19.23 10.57
N GLY A 118 21.58 19.86 9.69
CA GLY A 118 22.93 20.33 10.02
C GLY A 118 22.87 21.53 10.96
N LYS A 119 23.62 21.50 12.07
CA LYS A 119 23.92 22.68 12.89
C LYS A 119 25.21 23.32 12.39
N VAL A 120 25.19 24.63 12.18
CA VAL A 120 26.41 25.42 11.97
C VAL A 120 26.98 25.73 13.36
N PRO A 121 28.16 25.22 13.75
CA PRO A 121 28.64 25.38 15.11
C PRO A 121 29.23 26.77 15.32
N ALA A 122 28.72 27.51 16.30
CA ALA A 122 29.31 28.76 16.75
C ALA A 122 30.34 28.48 17.84
N GLY A 123 31.57 28.12 17.44
CA GLY A 123 32.79 28.22 18.25
C GLY A 123 32.92 27.28 19.45
N SER A 124 33.49 26.09 19.23
CA SER A 124 34.27 25.33 20.22
C SER A 124 35.07 24.21 19.53
N THR A 125 36.26 23.87 20.04
CA THR A 125 37.22 22.93 19.40
C THR A 125 36.94 21.45 19.72
N TYR A 126 35.82 21.14 20.37
CA TYR A 126 35.39 19.78 20.70
C TYR A 126 33.97 19.59 20.15
N PHE A 127 33.85 18.92 19.01
CA PHE A 127 32.56 18.58 18.42
C PHE A 127 32.25 17.11 18.68
N GLY A 128 31.22 16.82 19.47
CA GLY A 128 30.52 15.53 19.40
C GLY A 128 29.61 15.50 18.17
N MET A 129 29.31 14.32 17.63
CA MET A 129 28.35 14.19 16.51
C MET A 129 26.96 14.74 16.87
N ASP A 130 26.58 14.65 18.15
CA ASP A 130 25.33 15.20 18.68
C ASP A 130 25.27 16.75 18.65
N ASP A 131 26.43 17.41 18.53
CA ASP A 131 26.53 18.88 18.48
C ASP A 131 26.43 19.42 17.04
N LEU A 132 26.70 18.57 16.04
CA LEU A 132 26.75 18.93 14.62
C LEU A 132 25.44 18.70 13.88
N PHE A 133 24.56 17.83 14.39
CA PHE A 133 23.32 17.45 13.72
C PHE A 133 22.15 17.38 14.71
N ASP A 134 21.02 17.99 14.35
CA ASP A 134 19.73 17.73 15.00
C ASP A 134 19.04 16.57 14.29
N PHE A 135 18.62 15.58 15.07
CA PHE A 135 17.91 14.40 14.58
C PHE A 135 16.46 14.43 15.06
N ASP A 136 15.53 14.63 14.13
CA ASP A 136 14.10 14.60 14.40
C ASP A 136 13.50 13.28 13.89
N TRP A 137 12.93 12.47 14.78
CA TRP A 137 12.25 11.22 14.40
C TRP A 137 10.95 11.51 13.63
N THR A 138 10.79 10.84 12.49
CA THR A 138 9.66 11.02 11.57
C THR A 138 9.19 9.67 11.02
N VAL A 139 8.13 9.68 10.22
CA VAL A 139 7.61 8.49 9.54
C VAL A 139 7.79 8.67 8.04
N ALA A 140 8.56 7.79 7.42
CA ALA A 140 8.65 7.76 5.96
C ALA A 140 7.40 7.08 5.37
N LEU A 141 6.77 7.75 4.41
CA LEU A 141 5.63 7.24 3.67
C LEU A 141 5.65 7.77 2.23
N GLY A 142 5.95 6.90 1.25
CA GLY A 142 5.90 7.26 -0.18
C GLY A 142 6.85 8.38 -0.58
N GLY A 143 8.10 8.34 -0.09
CA GLY A 143 9.09 9.40 -0.33
C GLY A 143 8.85 10.69 0.46
N GLN A 144 7.89 10.70 1.39
CA GLN A 144 7.64 11.83 2.29
C GLN A 144 7.95 11.48 3.73
N GLN A 145 8.33 12.48 4.51
CA GLN A 145 8.52 12.35 5.95
C GLN A 145 7.42 13.07 6.71
N LEU A 146 6.58 12.30 7.39
CA LEU A 146 5.51 12.79 8.26
C LEU A 146 6.03 12.94 9.68
N THR A 147 5.69 14.05 10.32
CA THR A 147 5.89 14.23 11.76
C THR A 147 4.95 13.32 12.54
N ARG A 148 5.23 13.14 13.85
CA ARG A 148 4.35 12.36 14.74
C ARG A 148 2.89 12.83 14.68
N ALA A 149 2.65 14.15 14.70
CA ALA A 149 1.30 14.70 14.67
C ALA A 149 0.56 14.42 13.36
N GLU A 150 1.27 14.52 12.22
CA GLU A 150 0.71 14.21 10.89
C GLU A 150 0.43 12.72 10.73
N PHE A 151 1.31 11.86 11.24
CA PHE A 151 1.10 10.42 11.26
C PHE A 151 -0.12 10.04 12.11
N GLU A 152 -0.25 10.61 13.31
CA GLU A 152 -1.41 10.38 14.18
C GLU A 152 -2.72 10.86 13.55
N HIS A 153 -2.70 11.99 12.83
CA HIS A 153 -3.87 12.47 12.10
C HIS A 153 -4.26 11.52 10.96
N LEU A 154 -3.28 10.95 10.26
CA LEU A 154 -3.48 10.00 9.17
C LEU A 154 -4.02 8.65 9.67
N VAL A 155 -3.45 8.13 10.77
CA VAL A 155 -3.86 6.86 11.38
C VAL A 155 -5.18 6.99 12.15
N GLY A 156 -5.39 8.09 12.86
CA GLY A 156 -6.57 8.28 13.72
C GLY A 156 -7.90 8.27 12.96
N HIS A 157 -7.87 8.56 11.66
CA HIS A 157 -9.06 8.59 10.81
C HIS A 157 -9.20 7.37 9.90
N ALA A 158 -8.20 6.50 9.81
CA ALA A 158 -8.20 5.45 8.80
C ALA A 158 -7.61 4.12 9.26
N THR A 159 -8.33 3.04 8.92
CA THR A 159 -7.96 1.65 9.21
C THR A 159 -7.89 0.83 7.92
N GLY A 160 -6.94 -0.10 7.85
CA GLY A 160 -6.78 -1.00 6.71
C GLY A 160 -5.91 -0.43 5.60
N MET A 161 -6.50 0.16 4.57
CA MET A 161 -5.79 0.74 3.45
C MET A 161 -6.33 2.12 3.12
N ILE A 162 -5.45 3.08 2.81
CA ILE A 162 -5.85 4.40 2.35
C ILE A 162 -5.17 4.82 1.08
N ARG A 163 -5.80 5.73 0.35
CA ARG A 163 -5.16 6.44 -0.73
C ARG A 163 -4.43 7.67 -0.19
N PHE A 164 -3.11 7.71 -0.34
CA PHE A 164 -2.26 8.85 -0.03
C PHE A 164 -1.50 9.28 -1.28
N LYS A 165 -1.75 10.50 -1.75
CA LYS A 165 -1.08 11.10 -2.93
C LYS A 165 -1.07 10.21 -4.18
N GLY A 166 -2.18 9.51 -4.43
CA GLY A 166 -2.33 8.66 -5.62
C GLY A 166 -1.78 7.23 -5.47
N GLN A 167 -1.19 6.89 -4.33
CA GLN A 167 -0.72 5.55 -3.99
C GLN A 167 -1.52 4.96 -2.85
N TYR A 168 -1.56 3.63 -2.74
CA TYR A 168 -2.22 2.95 -1.63
C TYR A 168 -1.22 2.68 -0.50
N VAL A 169 -1.66 2.96 0.73
CA VAL A 169 -0.89 2.77 1.96
C VAL A 169 -1.57 1.73 2.82
N VAL A 170 -0.86 0.70 3.26
CA VAL A 170 -1.33 -0.27 4.23
C VAL A 170 -1.04 0.19 5.64
N LEU A 171 -2.10 0.25 6.43
CA LEU A 171 -2.14 0.62 7.83
C LEU A 171 -2.43 -0.64 8.65
N ASP A 172 -1.38 -1.41 8.94
CA ASP A 172 -1.46 -2.58 9.82
C ASP A 172 -1.48 -2.13 11.29
N PRO A 173 -2.50 -2.50 12.09
CA PRO A 173 -2.61 -2.07 13.48
C PRO A 173 -1.40 -2.46 14.34
N GLY A 174 -0.82 -3.65 14.11
CA GLY A 174 0.36 -4.10 14.85
C GLY A 174 1.60 -3.28 14.52
N ALA A 175 1.83 -3.03 13.22
CA ALA A 175 2.93 -2.19 12.76
C ALA A 175 2.77 -0.73 13.22
N ILE A 176 1.54 -0.21 13.22
CA ILE A 176 1.23 1.14 13.71
C ILE A 176 1.54 1.27 15.20
N GLU A 177 1.10 0.32 16.03
CA GLU A 177 1.37 0.38 17.46
C GLU A 177 2.87 0.24 17.76
N GLN A 178 3.60 -0.60 17.02
CA GLN A 178 5.05 -0.66 17.10
C GLN A 178 5.69 0.68 16.72
N LEU A 179 5.24 1.31 15.63
CA LEU A 179 5.75 2.59 15.17
C LEU A 179 5.44 3.71 16.19
N ARG A 180 4.24 3.71 16.78
CA ARG A 180 3.85 4.63 17.85
C ARG A 180 4.74 4.47 19.08
N ALA A 181 5.03 3.24 19.48
CA ALA A 181 5.92 2.95 20.60
C ALA A 181 7.35 3.45 20.32
N GLN A 182 7.85 3.25 19.10
CA GLN A 182 9.15 3.75 18.66
C GLN A 182 9.19 5.29 18.59
N LEU A 183 8.13 5.95 18.12
CA LEU A 183 8.04 7.42 18.11
C LEU A 183 7.91 8.02 19.52
N ALA A 184 7.28 7.31 20.44
CA ALA A 184 7.16 7.72 21.84
C ALA A 184 8.45 7.51 22.63
N ARG A 185 9.21 6.46 22.29
CA ARG A 185 10.53 6.14 22.85
C ARG A 185 11.51 5.86 21.72
N PRO A 186 12.09 6.91 21.13
CA PRO A 186 12.97 6.73 20.00
C PRO A 186 14.19 5.88 20.34
N PRO A 187 14.67 5.06 19.38
CA PRO A 187 15.92 4.32 19.54
C PRO A 187 17.05 5.25 19.98
N GLN A 188 17.79 4.88 21.02
CA GLN A 188 19.03 5.55 21.35
C GLN A 188 20.12 5.04 20.42
N LEU A 189 20.43 5.81 19.38
CA LEU A 189 21.50 5.52 18.45
C LEU A 189 22.79 6.20 18.94
N THR A 190 23.89 5.48 18.83
CA THR A 190 25.23 6.05 19.03
C THR A 190 25.59 6.99 17.88
N GLY A 191 26.49 7.95 18.11
CA GLY A 191 26.93 8.88 17.05
C GLY A 191 27.44 8.16 15.79
N ALA A 192 28.13 7.03 15.95
CA ALA A 192 28.59 6.21 14.82
C ALA A 192 27.44 5.59 14.01
N GLU A 193 26.35 5.18 14.66
CA GLU A 193 25.16 4.65 13.99
C GLU A 193 24.39 5.74 13.24
N LEU A 194 24.32 6.94 13.81
CA LEU A 194 23.74 8.12 13.17
C LEU A 194 24.53 8.54 11.93
N LEU A 195 25.86 8.56 12.00
CA LEU A 195 26.71 8.84 10.84
C LEU A 195 26.52 7.77 9.76
N ARG A 196 26.50 6.49 10.14
CA ARG A 196 26.27 5.40 9.18
C ARG A 196 24.92 5.56 8.48
N ALA A 197 23.86 5.89 9.23
CA ALA A 197 22.54 6.14 8.67
C ALA A 197 22.54 7.36 7.73
N ALA A 198 23.16 8.47 8.13
CA ALA A 198 23.26 9.68 7.33
C ALA A 198 24.02 9.46 6.01
N LEU A 199 25.15 8.73 6.06
CA LEU A 199 25.94 8.37 4.87
C LEU A 199 25.22 7.36 3.98
N ALA A 200 24.49 6.41 4.56
CA ALA A 200 23.67 5.47 3.82
C ALA A 200 22.44 6.14 3.19
N GLY A 201 22.00 7.29 3.73
CA GLY A 201 20.76 7.95 3.33
C GLY A 201 19.51 7.18 3.73
N GLU A 202 19.63 6.13 4.56
CA GLU A 202 18.54 5.28 5.00
C GLU A 202 18.70 4.86 6.47
N TYR A 203 17.57 4.60 7.13
CA TYR A 203 17.51 3.97 8.44
C TYR A 203 16.45 2.87 8.43
N ALA A 204 16.85 1.64 8.78
CA ALA A 204 15.97 0.46 8.79
C ALA A 204 15.22 0.21 7.46
N GLY A 205 15.83 0.58 6.32
CA GLY A 205 15.24 0.45 4.98
C GLY A 205 14.31 1.61 4.56
N ALA A 206 14.16 2.63 5.41
CA ALA A 206 13.43 3.85 5.11
C ALA A 206 14.38 5.00 4.76
N GLU A 207 14.10 5.73 3.67
CA GLU A 207 14.89 6.89 3.27
C GLU A 207 14.92 7.98 4.36
N LEU A 208 16.09 8.58 4.56
CA LEU A 208 16.30 9.73 5.42
C LEU A 208 16.01 11.03 4.67
N GLY A 209 15.42 11.97 5.40
CA GLY A 209 15.23 13.34 4.97
C GLY A 209 16.48 14.12 5.36
N LEU A 210 17.31 14.44 4.38
CA LEU A 210 18.47 15.28 4.56
C LEU A 210 18.09 16.71 4.18
N ASP A 211 18.40 17.70 5.03
CA ASP A 211 18.29 19.10 4.64
C ASP A 211 19.48 19.54 3.74
N ALA A 212 19.34 20.70 3.08
CA ALA A 212 20.36 21.22 2.18
C ALA A 212 21.69 21.60 2.87
N ALA A 213 21.72 21.70 4.21
CA ALA A 213 22.94 21.92 4.97
C ALA A 213 23.66 20.58 5.27
N ALA A 214 22.92 19.51 5.53
CA ALA A 214 23.43 18.15 5.71
C ALA A 214 23.96 17.53 4.40
N GLN A 215 23.43 17.94 3.25
CA GLN A 215 23.91 17.49 1.93
C GLN A 215 25.23 18.15 1.46
N ARG A 216 25.69 19.21 2.14
CA ARG A 216 26.85 20.04 1.71
C ARG A 216 28.11 19.83 2.56
N ILE A 217 28.06 18.94 3.54
CA ILE A 217 29.20 18.52 4.37
C ILE A 217 29.82 17.27 3.75
#